data_AF-A0A2N3IFK5-F1
#
_entry.id   AF-A0A2N3IFK5-F1
#
_cell.length_a   1.000
_cell.length_b   1.000
_cell.length_c   1.000
_cell.angle_alpha   90.00
_cell.angle_beta   90.00
_cell.angle_gamma   90.00
#
_symmetry.space_group_name_H-M   'P 1'
#
loop_
_entity.id
_entity.type
_entity.pdbx_description
1 polymer ?
#
loop_
_entity_poly.entity_id
_entity_poly.type
_entity_poly.pdbx_seq_one_letter_code
_entity_poly.pdbx_strand_id
1 'polypeptide(L)'
;MMKILFKPLLAANYCAAKWIVNKKLPKRVIPTALHTFTTPFAFLSAGIYCVVIGSIEFKFKTFTPIFIGLAIVMLSVSLYIEKKAKNSIERWGIKKEYKSLSKNQRQNRNTFAFLFFWASIILSFYLGVTFTGGYLVK
;
A
#
# COMPACT_ATOMS: atom_id res chain seq x y z
N MET A 1 -6.55 -7.01 17.49
CA MET A 1 -6.06 -5.74 16.91
C MET A 1 -5.86 -5.76 15.39
N MET A 2 -4.97 -6.60 14.82
CA MET A 2 -4.71 -6.62 13.37
C MET A 2 -5.97 -6.78 12.49
N LYS A 3 -6.86 -7.71 12.83
CA LYS A 3 -8.11 -7.89 12.06
C LYS A 3 -9.00 -6.65 12.07
N ILE A 4 -9.07 -5.92 13.19
CA ILE A 4 -9.93 -4.74 13.33
C ILE A 4 -9.44 -3.61 12.42
N LEU A 5 -8.13 -3.44 12.33
CA LEU A 5 -7.52 -2.36 11.55
C LEU A 5 -7.38 -2.71 10.06
N PHE A 6 -6.89 -3.92 9.75
CA PHE A 6 -6.58 -4.31 8.37
C PHE A 6 -7.76 -4.92 7.61
N LYS A 7 -8.77 -5.50 8.28
CA LYS A 7 -9.93 -6.07 7.57
C LYS A 7 -10.72 -4.98 6.84
N PRO A 8 -11.06 -3.81 7.43
CA PRO A 8 -11.77 -2.75 6.72
C PRO A 8 -11.00 -2.25 5.50
N LEU A 9 -9.68 -2.02 5.65
CA LEU A 9 -8.78 -1.62 4.56
C LEU A 9 -8.73 -2.65 3.43
N LEU A 10 -8.55 -3.93 3.77
CA LEU A 10 -8.49 -5.02 2.79
C LEU A 10 -9.84 -5.25 2.10
N ALA A 11 -10.95 -5.10 2.83
CA ALA A 11 -12.29 -5.19 2.27
C ALA A 11 -12.60 -4.02 1.35
N ALA A 12 -12.12 -2.82 1.68
CA ALA A 12 -12.22 -1.63 0.83
C ALA A 12 -11.45 -1.82 -0.49
N ASN A 13 -10.21 -2.30 -0.41
CA ASN A 13 -9.40 -2.64 -1.58
C ASN A 13 -10.02 -3.75 -2.44
N TYR A 14 -10.66 -4.75 -1.82
CA TYR A 14 -11.42 -5.75 -2.56
C TYR A 14 -12.62 -5.15 -3.31
N CYS A 15 -13.33 -4.19 -2.71
CA CYS A 15 -14.42 -3.47 -3.39
C CYS A 15 -13.89 -2.65 -4.58
N ALA A 16 -12.78 -1.94 -4.38
CA ALA A 16 -12.15 -1.14 -5.44
C ALA A 16 -11.69 -2.04 -6.59
N ALA A 17 -11.08 -3.19 -6.29
CA ALA A 17 -10.69 -4.17 -7.30
C ALA A 17 -11.89 -4.72 -8.07
N LYS A 18 -13.02 -4.99 -7.40
CA LYS A 18 -14.27 -5.39 -8.08
C LYS A 18 -14.85 -4.32 -8.99
N TRP A 19 -14.59 -3.05 -8.71
CA TRP A 19 -15.04 -1.92 -9.51
C TRP A 19 -14.11 -1.67 -10.72
N ILE A 20 -12.79 -1.77 -10.52
CA ILE A 20 -11.77 -1.51 -11.56
C ILE A 20 -11.63 -2.68 -12.54
N VAL A 21 -11.68 -3.93 -12.03
CA VAL A 21 -11.43 -5.11 -12.86
C VAL A 21 -12.60 -5.34 -13.82
N ASN A 22 -12.25 -5.55 -15.10
CA ASN A 22 -13.21 -5.94 -16.12
C ASN A 22 -14.05 -7.16 -15.67
N LYS A 23 -15.38 -7.03 -15.75
CA LYS A 23 -16.33 -8.09 -15.37
C LYS A 23 -16.08 -9.42 -16.09
N LYS A 24 -15.50 -9.38 -17.31
CA LYS A 24 -15.11 -10.58 -18.08
C LYS A 24 -13.88 -11.31 -17.53
N LEU A 25 -13.15 -10.72 -16.57
CA LEU A 25 -11.91 -11.27 -15.99
C LEU A 25 -11.98 -11.38 -14.46
N PRO A 26 -12.94 -12.13 -13.89
CA PRO A 26 -13.15 -12.18 -12.44
C PRO A 26 -11.96 -12.75 -11.66
N LYS A 27 -11.11 -13.56 -12.30
CA LYS A 27 -9.88 -14.12 -11.71
C LYS A 27 -8.87 -13.02 -11.32
N ARG A 28 -8.91 -11.84 -11.95
CA ARG A 28 -8.00 -10.72 -11.67
C ARG A 28 -8.34 -9.92 -10.41
N VAL A 29 -9.53 -10.12 -9.83
CA VAL A 29 -9.99 -9.34 -8.67
C VAL A 29 -9.08 -9.52 -7.46
N ILE A 30 -8.65 -10.76 -7.16
CA ILE A 30 -7.78 -11.00 -6.00
C ILE A 30 -6.40 -10.38 -6.23
N PRO A 31 -5.69 -10.63 -7.35
CA PRO A 31 -4.43 -9.95 -7.65
C PRO A 31 -4.54 -8.42 -7.57
N THR A 32 -5.58 -7.83 -8.16
CA THR A 32 -5.77 -6.38 -8.11
C THR A 32 -6.02 -5.89 -6.68
N ALA A 33 -6.85 -6.57 -5.90
CA ALA A 33 -7.11 -6.20 -4.50
C ALA A 33 -5.85 -6.29 -3.64
N LEU A 34 -5.00 -7.29 -3.89
CA LEU A 34 -3.71 -7.43 -3.21
C LEU A 34 -2.77 -6.29 -3.58
N HIS A 35 -2.62 -6.00 -4.88
CA HIS A 35 -1.77 -4.93 -5.35
C HIS A 35 -2.21 -3.56 -4.81
N THR A 36 -3.49 -3.20 -4.92
CA THR A 36 -3.98 -1.92 -4.40
C THR A 36 -3.88 -1.83 -2.88
N PHE A 37 -3.93 -2.97 -2.18
CA PHE A 37 -3.74 -3.02 -0.74
C PHE A 37 -2.26 -2.92 -0.34
N THR A 38 -1.33 -3.53 -1.06
CA THR A 38 0.10 -3.58 -0.70
C THR A 38 0.87 -2.32 -1.11
N THR A 39 0.55 -1.74 -2.27
CA THR A 39 1.21 -0.54 -2.80
C THR A 39 1.29 0.62 -1.79
N PRO A 40 0.21 0.99 -1.06
CA PRO A 40 0.27 2.04 -0.06
C PRO A 40 1.30 1.76 1.04
N PHE A 41 1.40 0.52 1.52
CA PHE A 41 2.39 0.16 2.53
C PHE A 41 3.82 0.18 1.98
N ALA A 42 4.01 -0.18 0.71
CA ALA A 42 5.30 -0.03 0.05
C ALA A 42 5.73 1.45 0.03
N PHE A 43 4.84 2.36 -0.35
CA PHE A 43 5.10 3.81 -0.30
C PHE A 43 5.34 4.34 1.11
N LEU A 44 4.57 3.90 2.11
CA LEU A 44 4.83 4.28 3.49
C LEU A 44 6.22 3.80 3.95
N SER A 45 6.61 2.58 3.60
CA SER A 45 7.94 2.05 3.92
C SER A 45 9.06 2.79 3.21
N ALA A 46 8.83 3.24 1.97
CA ALA A 46 9.75 4.11 1.23
C ALA A 46 9.97 5.44 1.94
N GLY A 47 8.89 6.10 2.36
CA GLY A 47 8.96 7.34 3.14
C GLY A 47 9.73 7.18 4.45
N ILE A 48 9.45 6.11 5.21
CA ILE A 48 10.16 5.78 6.45
C ILE A 48 11.65 5.53 6.17
N TYR A 49 11.97 4.77 5.13
CA TYR A 49 13.36 4.52 4.73
C TYR A 49 14.11 5.83 4.45
N CYS A 50 13.50 6.75 3.70
CA CYS A 50 14.09 8.08 3.44
C CYS A 50 14.35 8.86 4.74
N VAL A 51 13.42 8.82 5.72
CA VAL A 51 13.64 9.45 7.03
C VAL A 51 14.83 8.83 7.76
N VAL A 52 14.92 7.49 7.79
CA VAL A 52 16.00 6.77 8.46
C VAL A 52 17.35 7.10 7.82
N ILE A 53 17.48 7.01 6.49
CA ILE A 53 18.72 7.36 5.78
C ILE A 53 19.03 8.86 5.88
N GLY A 54 18.03 9.72 5.97
CA GLY A 54 18.22 11.15 6.20
C GLY A 54 18.78 11.47 7.58
N SER A 55 18.46 10.65 8.57
CA SER A 55 18.82 10.87 9.97
C SER A 55 20.22 10.34 10.36
N ILE A 56 20.83 9.48 9.54
CA ILE A 56 22.19 8.99 9.81
C ILE A 56 23.24 10.04 9.40
N GLU A 57 24.34 10.11 10.15
CA GLU A 57 25.45 11.02 9.86
C GLU A 57 26.20 10.64 8.58
N PHE A 58 26.23 9.34 8.27
CA PHE A 58 26.92 8.83 7.08
C PHE A 58 26.21 9.25 5.78
N LYS A 59 26.97 9.85 4.86
CA LYS A 59 26.51 10.21 3.51
C LYS A 59 27.16 9.32 2.46
N PHE A 60 26.34 8.64 1.68
CA PHE A 60 26.77 7.94 0.48
C PHE A 60 27.28 8.94 -0.57
N LYS A 61 28.40 8.61 -1.22
CA LYS A 61 28.98 9.41 -2.32
C LYS A 61 28.10 9.42 -3.58
N THR A 62 27.23 8.44 -3.74
CA THR A 62 26.31 8.31 -4.86
C THR A 62 24.92 7.90 -4.36
N PHE A 63 23.88 8.18 -5.15
CA PHE A 63 22.51 7.79 -4.82
C PHE A 63 22.20 6.30 -5.07
N THR A 64 23.08 5.58 -5.78
CA THR A 64 22.85 4.18 -6.17
C THR A 64 22.59 3.26 -4.97
N PRO A 65 23.38 3.28 -3.88
CA PRO A 65 23.12 2.44 -2.70
C PRO A 65 21.79 2.79 -2.02
N ILE A 66 21.42 4.08 -2.04
CA ILE A 66 20.16 4.56 -1.46
C ILE A 66 18.97 3.98 -2.23
N PHE A 67 19.02 3.99 -3.57
CA PHE A 67 17.97 3.42 -4.40
C PHE A 67 17.89 1.89 -4.32
N ILE A 68 19.03 1.21 -4.22
CA ILE A 68 19.05 -0.25 -4.01
C ILE A 68 18.38 -0.59 -2.67
N GLY A 69 18.76 0.08 -1.59
CA GLY A 69 18.14 -0.12 -0.28
C GLY A 69 16.65 0.18 -0.28
N LEU A 70 16.23 1.27 -0.96
CA LEU A 70 14.82 1.62 -1.14
C LEU A 70 14.04 0.49 -1.82
N ALA A 71 14.56 -0.05 -2.93
CA ALA A 71 13.94 -1.15 -3.66
C ALA A 71 13.82 -2.41 -2.79
N ILE A 72 14.86 -2.75 -2.03
CA ILE A 72 14.85 -3.89 -1.10
C ILE A 72 13.75 -3.72 -0.05
N VAL A 73 13.64 -2.54 0.57
CA VAL A 73 12.62 -2.25 1.59
C VAL A 73 11.22 -2.35 1.01
N MET A 74 10.95 -1.66 -0.09
CA MET A 74 9.63 -1.66 -0.74
C MET A 74 9.20 -3.06 -1.16
N LEU A 75 10.11 -3.84 -1.77
CA LEU A 75 9.83 -5.19 -2.22
C LEU A 75 9.56 -6.13 -1.05
N SER A 76 10.41 -6.09 -0.02
CA SER A 76 10.28 -6.95 1.17
C SER A 76 8.96 -6.72 1.89
N VAL A 77 8.58 -5.45 2.10
CA VAL A 77 7.31 -5.06 2.73
C VAL A 77 6.12 -5.50 1.88
N SER A 78 6.19 -5.28 0.56
CA SER A 78 5.12 -5.68 -0.37
C SER A 78 4.87 -7.19 -0.32
N LEU A 79 5.92 -8.00 -0.45
CA LEU A 79 5.81 -9.47 -0.44
C LEU A 79 5.29 -10.01 0.90
N TYR A 80 5.78 -9.44 2.01
CA TYR A 80 5.35 -9.83 3.35
C TYR A 80 3.85 -9.55 3.57
N ILE A 81 3.41 -8.35 3.23
CA ILE A 81 2.01 -7.94 3.38
C ILE A 81 1.12 -8.70 2.42
N GLU A 82 1.54 -8.91 1.17
CA GLU A 82 0.78 -9.65 0.17
C GLU A 82 0.46 -11.07 0.65
N LYS A 83 1.47 -11.79 1.15
CA LYS A 83 1.30 -13.16 1.67
C LYS A 83 0.26 -13.20 2.79
N LYS A 84 0.31 -12.23 3.72
CA LYS A 84 -0.65 -12.13 4.83
C LYS A 84 -2.05 -11.73 4.34
N ALA A 85 -2.15 -10.78 3.41
CA ALA A 85 -3.39 -10.28 2.88
C ALA A 85 -4.14 -11.36 2.09
N LYS A 86 -3.44 -12.13 1.25
CA LYS A 86 -4.01 -13.23 0.45
C LYS A 86 -4.73 -14.25 1.34
N ASN A 87 -4.07 -14.71 2.40
CA ASN A 87 -4.66 -15.64 3.36
C ASN A 87 -5.85 -15.03 4.13
N SER A 88 -5.81 -13.71 4.34
CA SER A 88 -6.82 -12.99 5.12
C SER A 88 -8.10 -12.71 4.35
N ILE A 89 -8.04 -12.57 3.01
CA ILE A 89 -9.25 -12.34 2.17
C ILE A 89 -10.27 -13.46 2.37
N GLU A 90 -9.81 -14.71 2.41
CA GLU A 90 -10.68 -15.88 2.59
C GLU A 90 -11.03 -16.09 4.07
N ARG A 91 -10.03 -16.07 4.96
CA ARG A 91 -10.21 -16.28 6.39
C ARG A 91 -11.15 -15.26 7.04
N TRP A 92 -11.18 -14.02 6.55
CA TRP A 92 -12.05 -12.97 7.09
C TRP A 92 -13.39 -12.84 6.35
N GLY A 93 -13.66 -13.70 5.37
CA GLY A 93 -14.94 -13.74 4.67
C GLY A 93 -15.20 -12.52 3.79
N ILE A 94 -14.17 -11.81 3.32
CA ILE A 94 -14.31 -10.53 2.58
C ILE A 94 -15.14 -10.71 1.31
N LYS A 95 -14.99 -11.84 0.62
CA LYS A 95 -15.78 -12.17 -0.58
C LYS A 95 -17.29 -12.27 -0.27
N LYS A 96 -17.66 -12.85 0.87
CA LYS A 96 -19.06 -12.99 1.31
C LYS A 96 -19.62 -11.64 1.72
N GLU A 97 -18.84 -10.89 2.52
CA GLU A 97 -19.19 -9.56 2.97
C GLU A 97 -19.46 -8.61 1.79
N TYR A 98 -18.64 -8.63 0.73
CA TYR A 98 -18.89 -7.81 -0.46
C TYR A 98 -20.28 -8.02 -1.08
N LYS A 99 -20.77 -9.26 -1.10
CA LYS A 99 -22.06 -9.61 -1.70
C LYS A 99 -23.25 -9.02 -0.92
N SER A 100 -23.13 -8.90 0.40
CA SER A 100 -24.18 -8.34 1.26
C SER A 100 -24.19 -6.81 1.31
N LEU A 101 -23.22 -6.12 0.71
CA LEU A 101 -23.16 -4.66 0.71
C LEU A 101 -24.11 -4.04 -0.33
N SER A 102 -24.72 -2.91 0.05
CA SER A 102 -25.44 -2.03 -0.87
C SER A 102 -24.48 -1.28 -1.81
N LYS A 103 -25.03 -0.65 -2.87
CA LYS A 103 -24.25 0.16 -3.82
C LYS A 103 -23.51 1.31 -3.11
N ASN A 104 -24.18 2.03 -2.22
CA ASN A 104 -23.60 3.16 -1.48
C ASN A 104 -22.49 2.69 -0.53
N GLN A 105 -22.67 1.56 0.15
CA GLN A 105 -21.63 0.99 1.02
C GLN A 105 -20.39 0.58 0.21
N ARG A 106 -20.57 0.01 -0.99
CA ARG A 106 -19.44 -0.31 -1.88
C ARG A 106 -18.73 0.95 -2.36
N GLN A 107 -19.47 2.01 -2.72
CA GLN A 107 -18.88 3.29 -3.11
C GLN A 107 -18.06 3.93 -1.98
N ASN A 108 -18.60 4.01 -0.76
CA ASN A 108 -17.84 4.54 0.38
C ASN A 108 -16.54 3.76 0.64
N ARG A 109 -16.59 2.43 0.49
CA ARG A 109 -15.41 1.56 0.59
C ARG A 109 -14.40 1.83 -0.52
N ASN A 110 -14.85 2.04 -1.75
CA ASN A 110 -13.97 2.42 -2.86
C ASN A 110 -13.30 3.77 -2.60
N THR A 111 -14.06 4.77 -2.14
CA THR A 111 -13.53 6.08 -1.77
C THR A 111 -12.48 5.97 -0.67
N PHE A 112 -12.74 5.17 0.36
CA PHE A 112 -11.75 4.95 1.42
C PHE A 112 -10.46 4.30 0.91
N ALA A 113 -10.56 3.28 0.03
CA ALA A 113 -9.38 2.67 -0.59
C ALA A 113 -8.60 3.69 -1.45
N PHE A 114 -9.31 4.52 -2.21
CA PHE A 114 -8.72 5.58 -3.02
C PHE A 114 -7.98 6.62 -2.17
N LEU A 115 -8.62 7.11 -1.11
CA LEU A 115 -8.01 8.08 -0.19
C LEU A 115 -6.77 7.51 0.49
N PHE A 116 -6.83 6.27 0.99
CA PHE A 116 -5.68 5.63 1.61
C PHE A 116 -4.50 5.46 0.64
N PHE A 117 -4.79 5.09 -0.61
CA PHE A 117 -3.78 4.94 -1.65
C PHE A 117 -3.07 6.26 -1.94
N TRP A 118 -3.82 7.32 -2.23
CA TRP A 118 -3.24 8.63 -2.55
C TRP A 118 -2.58 9.29 -1.35
N ALA A 119 -3.15 9.21 -0.16
CA ALA A 119 -2.54 9.75 1.05
C ALA A 119 -1.16 9.12 1.32
N SER A 120 -1.03 7.80 1.10
CA SER A 120 0.25 7.10 1.28
C SER A 120 1.29 7.53 0.25
N ILE A 121 0.89 7.74 -1.01
CA ILE A 121 1.77 8.25 -2.08
C ILE A 121 2.23 9.67 -1.78
N ILE A 122 1.30 10.57 -1.46
CA ILE A 122 1.60 11.97 -1.15
C ILE A 122 2.56 12.06 0.02
N LEU A 123 2.32 11.29 1.09
CA LEU A 123 3.20 11.25 2.25
C LEU A 123 4.59 10.73 1.87
N SER A 124 4.68 9.64 1.09
CA SER A 124 5.96 9.11 0.62
C SER A 124 6.73 10.13 -0.22
N PHE A 125 6.04 10.87 -1.09
CA PHE A 125 6.66 11.89 -1.92
C PHE A 125 7.15 13.07 -1.09
N TYR A 126 6.32 13.55 -0.16
CA TYR A 126 6.69 14.61 0.79
C TYR A 126 7.95 14.24 1.59
N LEU A 127 7.99 13.02 2.14
CA LEU A 127 9.15 12.53 2.88
C LEU A 127 10.38 12.33 1.97
N GLY A 128 10.18 11.88 0.74
CA GLY A 128 11.25 11.77 -0.26
C GLY A 128 11.85 13.11 -0.64
N VAL A 129 11.03 14.14 -0.87
CA VAL A 129 11.47 15.52 -1.17
C VAL A 129 12.16 16.15 0.04
N THR A 130 11.60 15.95 1.23
CA THR A 130 12.23 16.43 2.47
C THR A 130 13.60 15.79 2.67
N PHE A 131 13.73 14.50 2.37
CA PHE A 131 15.00 13.80 2.37
C PHE A 131 15.96 14.39 1.34
N THR A 132 15.60 14.51 0.06
CA THR A 132 16.52 15.03 -0.96
C THR A 132 16.92 16.48 -0.68
N GLY A 133 15.99 17.33 -0.26
CA GLY A 133 16.25 18.71 0.12
C GLY A 133 17.15 18.84 1.36
N GLY A 134 16.98 17.97 2.37
CA GLY A 134 17.81 17.99 3.58
C GLY A 134 19.17 17.28 3.42
N TYR A 135 19.21 16.21 2.64
CA TYR A 135 20.40 15.37 2.41
C TYR A 135 21.40 16.00 1.43
N LEU A 136 20.94 16.89 0.54
CA LEU A 136 21.81 17.62 -0.39
C LEU A 136 22.33 18.95 0.16
N VAL A 137 21.66 19.53 1.16
CA VAL A 137 21.99 20.86 1.70
C VAL A 137 22.87 20.76 2.97
N LYS A 138 22.88 19.62 3.65
CA LYS A 138 23.73 19.32 4.81
C LYS A 138 24.64 18.13 4.52
#